data_AF-T2PJU9-F1
#
_entry.id   AF-T2PJU9-F1
#
_cell.length_a   1.000
_cell.length_b   1.000
_cell.length_c   1.000
_cell.angle_alpha   90.00
_cell.angle_beta   90.00
_cell.angle_gamma   90.00
#
_symmetry.space_group_name_H-M   'P 1'
#
loop_
_entity.id
_entity.type
_entity.pdbx_description
1 polymer ?
#
loop_
_entity_poly.entity_id
_entity_poly.type
_entity_poly.pdbx_seq_one_letter_code
_entity_poly.pdbx_strand_id
1 'polypeptide(L)'
;MAEDMHQSTPTIHGEQLNADGTQKAQDRVNNRSLRPNSDSFKEFMTSGWDNQEPQIEPLESSKYTPARLEALGKRFPGERLVIPAGQPKVRNNDCDYAFRPDTTFAYYTGLGQDYEAGAVLVLEPVQAGSDEEAAGKTHIPQLFVAPRADNSTAAFYKDPHYGEYWVGPRAGLKELKAMTGIETRDIAELDDAIAKNVSDDNSAAESVRVRIVRES
;
A
#
# COMPACT_ATOMS: atom_id res chain seq x y z
N MET A 1 -40.84 -3.12 -55.87
CA MET A 1 -39.45 -2.97 -55.41
C MET A 1 -39.53 -2.56 -53.96
N ALA A 2 -39.09 -3.46 -53.08
CA ALA A 2 -39.28 -3.36 -51.63
C ALA A 2 -38.18 -2.50 -50.99
N GLU A 3 -38.59 -1.66 -50.04
CA GLU A 3 -37.71 -0.91 -49.14
C GLU A 3 -37.15 -1.86 -48.08
N ASP A 4 -35.83 -1.97 -48.00
CA ASP A 4 -35.15 -2.82 -47.02
C ASP A 4 -34.96 -2.03 -45.71
N MET A 5 -35.85 -2.26 -44.76
CA MET A 5 -35.78 -1.69 -43.42
C MET A 5 -34.74 -2.45 -42.58
N HIS A 6 -33.63 -1.80 -42.28
CA HIS A 6 -32.64 -2.31 -41.34
C HIS A 6 -33.24 -2.33 -39.91
N GLN A 7 -33.79 -3.47 -39.49
CA GLN A 7 -34.22 -3.69 -38.11
C GLN A 7 -32.99 -3.79 -37.20
N SER A 8 -32.72 -2.73 -36.44
CA SER A 8 -31.73 -2.74 -35.38
C SER A 8 -32.31 -3.43 -34.15
N THR A 9 -31.85 -4.66 -33.87
CA THR A 9 -32.18 -5.36 -32.63
C THR A 9 -31.28 -4.83 -31.51
N PRO A 10 -31.82 -4.30 -30.40
CA PRO A 10 -30.97 -3.86 -29.29
C PRO A 10 -30.40 -5.08 -28.55
N THR A 11 -29.07 -5.16 -28.47
CA THR A 11 -28.37 -6.10 -27.59
C THR A 11 -28.65 -5.74 -26.13
N ILE A 12 -29.42 -6.58 -25.45
CA ILE A 12 -29.64 -6.47 -24.01
C ILE A 12 -28.36 -6.96 -23.30
N HIS A 13 -27.50 -6.03 -22.88
CA HIS A 13 -26.48 -6.31 -21.87
C HIS A 13 -27.04 -5.94 -20.49
N GLY A 14 -27.49 -6.97 -19.77
CA GLY A 14 -27.93 -6.82 -18.39
C GLY A 14 -28.17 -8.18 -17.78
N GLU A 15 -27.24 -8.65 -16.95
CA GLU A 15 -27.48 -9.78 -16.06
C GLU A 15 -28.58 -9.37 -15.06
N GLN A 16 -29.74 -10.04 -15.12
CA GLN A 16 -30.79 -9.87 -14.12
C GLN A 16 -30.28 -10.46 -12.79
N LEU A 17 -29.95 -9.59 -11.83
CA LEU A 17 -29.63 -10.03 -10.48
C LEU A 17 -30.86 -9.84 -9.57
N ASN A 18 -31.32 -10.97 -9.04
CA ASN A 18 -32.31 -11.03 -7.97
C ASN A 18 -31.74 -10.36 -6.71
N ALA A 19 -32.50 -9.42 -6.15
CA ALA A 19 -32.17 -8.74 -4.92
C ALA A 19 -32.50 -9.62 -3.71
N ASP A 20 -31.79 -10.73 -3.53
CA ASP A 20 -31.77 -11.41 -2.24
C ASP A 20 -30.91 -10.57 -1.29
N GLY A 21 -31.56 -9.92 -0.32
CA GLY A 21 -31.02 -8.86 0.54
C GLY A 21 -29.91 -9.25 1.53
N THR A 22 -28.98 -10.12 1.14
CA THR A 22 -27.85 -10.62 1.94
C THR A 22 -26.57 -9.79 1.82
N GLN A 23 -26.56 -8.70 1.05
CA GLN A 23 -25.37 -7.86 0.86
C GLN A 23 -25.11 -6.88 2.02
N LYS A 24 -23.82 -6.71 2.39
CA LYS A 24 -23.37 -5.79 3.44
C LYS A 24 -23.68 -4.34 3.06
N ALA A 25 -23.97 -3.50 4.07
CA ALA A 25 -24.40 -2.12 3.86
C ALA A 25 -23.37 -1.23 3.14
N GLN A 26 -22.07 -1.50 3.35
CA GLN A 26 -20.96 -0.80 2.68
C GLN A 26 -20.95 -1.03 1.16
N ASP A 27 -21.28 -2.24 0.72
CA ASP A 27 -21.31 -2.60 -0.71
C ASP A 27 -22.47 -1.91 -1.46
N ARG A 28 -23.57 -1.60 -0.75
CA ARG A 28 -24.76 -0.97 -1.34
C ARG A 28 -24.54 0.48 -1.77
N VAL A 29 -23.60 1.20 -1.15
CA VAL A 29 -23.31 2.61 -1.48
C VAL A 29 -22.53 2.71 -2.81
N ASN A 30 -21.68 1.71 -3.11
CA ASN A 30 -20.87 1.66 -4.33
C ASN A 30 -21.58 0.99 -5.52
N ASN A 31 -22.73 0.33 -5.30
CA ASN A 31 -23.43 -0.47 -6.32
C ASN A 31 -24.40 0.33 -7.23
N ARG A 32 -24.40 1.67 -7.18
CA ARG A 32 -25.34 2.48 -7.98
C ARG A 32 -24.89 2.79 -9.41
N SER A 33 -23.64 2.50 -9.76
CA SER A 33 -23.13 2.75 -11.11
C SER A 33 -22.43 1.51 -11.64
N LEU A 34 -23.05 0.86 -12.62
CA LEU A 34 -22.41 -0.19 -13.42
C LEU A 34 -21.13 0.38 -14.03
N ARG A 35 -19.96 -0.12 -13.61
CA ARG A 35 -18.67 0.29 -14.17
C ARG A 35 -18.39 -0.56 -15.41
N PRO A 36 -18.15 0.04 -16.59
CA PRO A 36 -17.72 -0.72 -17.76
C PRO A 36 -16.43 -1.50 -17.46
N ASN A 37 -16.38 -2.78 -17.84
CA ASN A 37 -15.26 -3.68 -17.56
C ASN A 37 -14.66 -4.31 -18.83
N SER A 38 -15.06 -3.86 -20.03
CA SER A 38 -14.52 -4.38 -21.29
C SER A 38 -13.03 -4.02 -21.44
N ASP A 39 -12.29 -4.86 -22.15
CA ASP A 39 -10.86 -4.61 -22.38
C ASP A 39 -10.64 -3.36 -23.24
N SER A 40 -11.53 -3.08 -24.18
CA SER A 40 -11.53 -1.83 -24.97
C SER A 40 -11.66 -0.58 -24.10
N PHE A 41 -12.48 -0.63 -23.05
CA PHE A 41 -12.62 0.48 -22.11
C PHE A 41 -11.37 0.62 -21.24
N LYS A 42 -10.78 -0.50 -20.78
CA LYS A 42 -9.53 -0.46 -20.02
C LYS A 42 -8.40 0.19 -20.83
N GLU A 43 -8.21 -0.25 -22.08
CA GLU A 43 -7.19 0.29 -22.99
C GLU A 43 -7.41 1.78 -23.27
N PHE A 44 -8.66 2.19 -23.49
CA PHE A 44 -9.00 3.61 -23.62
C PHE A 44 -8.63 4.40 -22.36
N MET A 45 -8.98 3.89 -21.18
CA MET A 45 -8.71 4.59 -19.92
C MET A 45 -7.22 4.68 -19.57
N THR A 46 -6.39 3.77 -20.07
CA THR A 46 -4.95 3.72 -19.76
C THR A 46 -4.05 4.28 -20.87
N SER A 47 -4.58 4.66 -22.03
CA SER A 47 -3.79 5.17 -23.17
C SER A 47 -3.82 6.70 -23.29
N GLY A 48 -2.81 7.27 -23.95
CA GLY A 48 -2.72 8.71 -24.22
C GLY A 48 -2.29 9.58 -23.04
N TRP A 49 -1.93 8.97 -21.91
CA TRP A 49 -1.39 9.64 -20.74
C TRP A 49 0.12 9.77 -20.82
N ASP A 50 0.64 10.87 -20.27
CA ASP A 50 2.08 11.05 -20.12
C ASP A 50 2.60 10.25 -18.91
N ASN A 51 3.78 9.66 -19.07
CA ASN A 51 4.42 8.89 -18.00
C ASN A 51 5.26 9.85 -17.15
N GLN A 52 4.59 10.53 -16.23
CA GLN A 52 5.23 11.41 -15.28
C GLN A 52 5.95 10.58 -14.21
N GLU A 53 7.27 10.46 -14.34
CA GLU A 53 8.12 9.98 -13.25
C GLU A 53 8.45 11.16 -12.32
N PRO A 54 8.07 11.10 -11.04
CA PRO A 54 8.43 12.16 -10.10
C PRO A 54 9.96 12.25 -10.01
N GLN A 55 10.49 13.48 -9.96
CA GLN A 55 11.90 13.68 -9.63
C GLN A 55 12.11 13.28 -8.17
N ILE A 56 13.09 12.41 -7.90
CA ILE A 56 13.29 11.85 -6.56
C ILE A 56 14.67 12.21 -6.03
N GLU A 57 14.67 12.87 -4.89
CA GLU A 57 15.87 13.16 -4.09
C GLU A 57 15.68 12.57 -2.68
N PRO A 58 16.77 12.12 -2.02
CA PRO A 58 16.71 11.72 -0.62
C PRO A 58 16.16 12.85 0.25
N LEU A 59 15.23 12.52 1.14
CA LEU A 59 14.68 13.48 2.09
C LEU A 59 15.80 13.97 3.02
N GLU A 60 15.78 15.23 3.42
CA GLU A 60 16.75 15.74 4.40
C GLU A 60 16.69 14.94 5.73
N SER A 61 15.48 14.53 6.13
CA SER A 61 15.22 13.70 7.30
C SER A 61 15.83 12.29 7.21
N SER A 62 15.97 11.73 6.00
CA SER A 62 16.51 10.38 5.76
C SER A 62 17.93 10.20 6.30
N LYS A 63 18.72 11.28 6.39
CA LYS A 63 20.08 11.24 6.93
C LYS A 63 20.14 10.78 8.39
N TYR A 64 19.05 10.94 9.13
CA TYR A 64 18.96 10.60 10.55
C TYR A 64 18.31 9.24 10.80
N THR A 65 17.62 8.65 9.82
CA THR A 65 16.85 7.42 10.01
C THR A 65 17.73 6.19 10.31
N PRO A 66 18.92 5.97 9.69
CA PRO A 66 19.71 4.77 9.95
C PRO A 66 20.12 4.66 11.43
N ALA A 67 20.63 5.75 12.02
CA ALA A 67 21.05 5.77 13.41
C ALA A 67 19.88 5.55 14.39
N ARG A 68 18.69 6.08 14.05
CA ARG A 68 17.46 5.88 14.84
C ARG A 68 17.00 4.43 14.80
N LEU A 69 16.99 3.83 13.62
CA LEU A 69 16.60 2.44 13.40
C LEU A 69 17.55 1.47 14.11
N GLU A 70 18.86 1.72 14.03
CA GLU A 70 19.87 0.93 14.76
C GLU A 70 19.67 1.02 16.28
N ALA A 71 19.46 2.23 16.81
CA ALA A 71 19.21 2.45 18.22
C ALA A 71 17.90 1.80 18.70
N LEU A 72 16.86 1.80 17.87
CA LEU A 72 15.60 1.10 18.16
C LEU A 72 15.82 -0.42 18.18
N GLY A 73 16.44 -0.97 17.14
CA GLY A 73 16.69 -2.41 17.04
C GLY A 73 17.50 -2.97 18.20
N LYS A 74 18.50 -2.22 18.69
CA LYS A 74 19.29 -2.60 19.87
C LYS A 74 18.48 -2.76 21.16
N ARG A 75 17.28 -2.14 21.26
CA ARG A 75 16.41 -2.26 22.44
C ARG A 75 15.52 -3.50 22.40
N PHE A 76 15.34 -4.10 21.23
CA PHE A 76 14.43 -5.24 21.02
C PHE A 76 15.11 -6.34 20.20
N PRO A 77 16.28 -6.85 20.61
CA PRO A 77 16.98 -7.88 19.85
C PRO A 77 16.11 -9.13 19.67
N GLY A 78 16.02 -9.64 18.44
CA GLY A 78 15.27 -10.84 18.10
C GLY A 78 13.75 -10.66 17.99
N GLU A 79 13.21 -9.47 18.26
CA GLU A 79 11.78 -9.19 18.06
C GLU A 79 11.54 -8.52 16.70
N ARG A 80 10.52 -8.97 15.95
CA ARG A 80 10.06 -8.25 14.76
C ARG A 80 9.24 -7.04 15.19
N LEU A 81 9.69 -5.84 14.82
CA LEU A 81 8.97 -4.61 15.11
C LEU A 81 8.10 -4.21 13.92
N VAL A 82 6.81 -3.96 14.17
CA VAL A 82 5.85 -3.52 13.16
C VAL A 82 5.33 -2.14 13.54
N ILE A 83 5.60 -1.14 12.70
CA ILE A 83 5.30 0.27 12.95
C ILE A 83 4.39 0.74 11.80
N PRO A 84 3.06 0.79 12.00
CA PRO A 84 2.12 1.24 10.97
C PRO A 84 2.09 2.77 10.86
N ALA A 85 1.94 3.30 9.65
CA ALA A 85 1.73 4.72 9.40
C ALA A 85 0.34 5.21 9.87
N GLY A 86 -0.64 4.31 9.93
CA GLY A 86 -2.03 4.64 10.21
C GLY A 86 -2.88 4.74 8.94
N GLN A 87 -4.14 5.13 9.11
CA GLN A 87 -5.14 5.21 8.04
C GLN A 87 -5.75 6.62 7.99
N PRO A 88 -6.26 7.07 6.83
CA PRO A 88 -6.99 8.33 6.72
C PRO A 88 -8.21 8.31 7.64
N LYS A 89 -8.57 9.49 8.15
CA LYS A 89 -9.73 9.64 9.02
C LYS A 89 -10.85 10.35 8.26
N VAL A 90 -12.01 9.70 8.18
CA VAL A 90 -13.21 10.26 7.58
C VAL A 90 -13.62 11.54 8.31
N ARG A 91 -13.77 12.63 7.55
CA ARG A 91 -14.33 13.90 8.03
C ARG A 91 -15.84 13.90 7.90
N ASN A 92 -16.35 13.60 6.71
CA ASN A 92 -17.77 13.45 6.43
C ASN A 92 -17.97 12.68 5.11
N ASN A 93 -18.84 11.66 5.12
CA ASN A 93 -19.13 10.83 3.97
C ASN A 93 -17.85 10.24 3.32
N ASP A 94 -17.57 10.61 2.08
CA ASP A 94 -16.44 10.21 1.23
C ASP A 94 -15.27 11.21 1.28
N CYS A 95 -15.32 12.18 2.21
CA CYS A 95 -14.26 13.17 2.40
C CYS A 95 -13.48 12.86 3.67
N ASP A 96 -12.17 12.60 3.50
CA ASP A 96 -11.22 12.41 4.59
C ASP A 96 -10.57 13.73 5.03
N TYR A 97 -10.04 13.76 6.25
CA TYR A 97 -9.04 14.75 6.65
C TYR A 97 -7.72 14.52 5.91
N ALA A 98 -6.91 15.56 5.77
CA ALA A 98 -5.53 15.42 5.31
C ALA A 98 -4.80 14.37 6.17
N PHE A 99 -4.12 13.44 5.50
CA PHE A 99 -3.49 12.32 6.18
C PHE A 99 -2.28 12.80 6.98
N ARG A 100 -2.21 12.38 8.24
CA ARG A 100 -1.06 12.57 9.10
C ARG A 100 -0.61 11.20 9.59
N PRO A 101 0.62 10.76 9.28
CA PRO A 101 1.12 9.49 9.79
C PRO A 101 1.33 9.52 11.30
N ASP A 102 1.33 8.33 11.90
CA ASP A 102 1.74 8.10 13.29
C ASP A 102 3.14 8.71 13.53
N THR A 103 3.31 9.37 14.68
CA THR A 103 4.54 10.09 15.01
C THR A 103 5.75 9.15 15.04
N THR A 104 5.56 7.92 15.51
CA THR A 104 6.59 6.88 15.56
C THR A 104 7.01 6.49 14.15
N PHE A 105 6.05 6.25 13.26
CA PHE A 105 6.33 5.92 11.86
C PHE A 105 7.08 7.05 11.17
N ALA A 106 6.60 8.29 11.28
CA ALA A 106 7.23 9.47 10.70
C ALA A 106 8.67 9.66 11.21
N TYR A 107 8.90 9.44 12.51
CA TYR A 107 10.22 9.60 13.11
C TYR A 107 11.27 8.60 12.59
N TYR A 108 10.88 7.34 12.36
CA TYR A 108 11.79 6.29 11.93
C TYR A 108 11.93 6.16 10.40
N THR A 109 10.92 6.58 9.63
CA THR A 109 10.98 6.56 8.16
C THR A 109 11.46 7.89 7.57
N GLY A 110 11.30 8.99 8.31
CA GLY A 110 11.55 10.34 7.80
C GLY A 110 10.44 10.86 6.88
N LEU A 111 9.42 10.05 6.60
CA LEU A 111 8.25 10.44 5.80
C LEU A 111 7.39 11.43 6.57
N GLY A 112 6.95 12.47 5.85
CA GLY A 112 6.13 13.54 6.38
C GLY A 112 4.65 13.37 6.07
N GLN A 113 3.94 14.50 6.11
CA GLN A 113 2.52 14.57 5.78
C GLN A 113 2.25 14.16 4.32
N ASP A 114 1.09 13.57 4.06
CA ASP A 114 0.59 13.17 2.73
C ASP A 114 1.35 12.05 1.99
N TYR A 115 2.31 11.37 2.64
CA TYR A 115 2.92 10.16 2.08
C TYR A 115 2.28 8.88 2.64
N GLU A 116 1.80 8.05 1.71
CA GLU A 116 1.47 6.62 1.87
C GLU A 116 0.66 6.26 3.13
N ALA A 117 -0.60 6.68 3.14
CA ALA A 117 -1.59 6.10 4.03
C ALA A 117 -1.59 4.57 3.92
N GLY A 118 -1.58 3.88 5.07
CA GLY A 118 -1.52 2.42 5.12
C GLY A 118 -0.14 1.79 4.98
N ALA A 119 0.94 2.58 4.83
CA ALA A 119 2.30 2.04 4.86
C ALA A 119 2.66 1.42 6.22
N VAL A 120 3.59 0.47 6.20
CA VAL A 120 4.07 -0.22 7.40
C VAL A 120 5.59 -0.37 7.34
N LEU A 121 6.29 0.16 8.35
CA LEU A 121 7.70 -0.09 8.55
C LEU A 121 7.85 -1.36 9.41
N VAL A 122 8.59 -2.32 8.91
CA VAL A 122 8.96 -3.55 9.61
C VAL A 122 10.45 -3.57 9.86
N LEU A 123 10.87 -3.82 11.10
CA LEU A 123 12.24 -4.18 11.43
C LEU A 123 12.31 -5.70 11.57
N GLU A 124 12.84 -6.36 10.56
CA GLU A 124 13.06 -7.80 10.57
C GLU A 124 14.31 -8.10 11.41
N PRO A 125 14.23 -8.97 12.44
CA PRO A 125 15.41 -9.33 13.20
C PRO A 125 16.40 -10.05 12.29
N VAL A 126 17.68 -9.73 12.43
CA VAL A 126 18.75 -10.38 11.69
C VAL A 126 18.83 -11.86 12.09
N GLN A 127 19.00 -12.74 11.11
CA GLN A 127 19.15 -14.17 11.34
C GLN A 127 20.51 -14.48 11.97
N ALA A 128 20.53 -15.35 12.97
CA ALA A 128 21.77 -15.83 13.58
C ALA A 128 22.67 -16.50 12.53
N GLY A 129 23.97 -16.17 12.55
CA GLY A 129 24.97 -16.65 11.59
C GLY A 129 24.96 -15.97 10.22
N SER A 130 24.15 -14.92 10.02
CA SER A 130 24.16 -14.13 8.78
C SER A 130 25.31 -13.11 8.72
N ASP A 131 25.61 -12.64 7.51
CA ASP A 131 26.62 -11.59 7.29
C ASP A 131 26.22 -10.28 7.99
N GLU A 132 24.93 -9.99 8.10
CA GLU A 132 24.42 -8.83 8.82
C GLU A 132 24.69 -8.91 10.32
N GLU A 133 24.59 -10.10 10.92
CA GLU A 133 24.93 -10.31 12.34
C GLU A 133 26.42 -10.11 12.56
N ALA A 134 27.26 -10.65 11.66
CA ALA A 134 28.70 -10.45 11.68
C ALA A 134 29.09 -8.96 11.52
N ALA A 135 28.28 -8.19 10.80
CA ALA A 135 28.41 -6.74 10.68
C ALA A 135 27.85 -5.95 11.90
N GLY A 136 27.38 -6.64 12.94
CA GLY A 136 26.86 -6.05 14.18
C GLY A 136 25.45 -5.46 14.05
N LYS A 137 24.71 -5.79 12.98
CA LYS A 137 23.31 -5.35 12.81
C LYS A 137 22.38 -6.23 13.63
N THR A 138 21.34 -5.62 14.18
CA THR A 138 20.29 -6.34 14.90
C THR A 138 19.06 -6.57 14.03
N HIS A 139 18.77 -5.65 13.11
CA HIS A 139 17.57 -5.68 12.27
C HIS A 139 17.85 -5.19 10.85
N ILE A 140 16.99 -5.59 9.92
CA ILE A 140 16.93 -5.11 8.55
C ILE A 140 15.60 -4.34 8.38
N PRO A 141 15.62 -3.02 8.12
CA PRO A 141 14.41 -2.24 7.93
C PRO A 141 13.79 -2.50 6.55
N GLN A 142 12.47 -2.65 6.52
CA GLN A 142 11.68 -2.85 5.31
C GLN A 142 10.42 -1.99 5.36
N LEU A 143 10.18 -1.20 4.32
CA LEU A 143 9.01 -0.33 4.20
C LEU A 143 8.00 -0.94 3.23
N PHE A 144 6.88 -1.41 3.76
CA PHE A 144 5.78 -1.98 2.98
C PHE A 144 4.80 -0.87 2.60
N VAL A 145 4.58 -0.68 1.30
CA VAL A 145 3.77 0.40 0.73
C VAL A 145 2.97 -0.11 -0.47
N ALA A 146 1.84 0.53 -0.75
CA ALA A 146 1.07 0.20 -1.95
C ALA A 146 1.90 0.60 -3.19
N PRO A 147 2.00 -0.26 -4.22
CA PRO A 147 2.60 0.12 -5.49
C PRO A 147 1.85 1.29 -6.13
N ARG A 148 2.52 1.99 -7.06
CA ARG A 148 1.85 3.03 -7.85
C ARG A 148 0.68 2.42 -8.61
N ALA A 149 -0.46 3.09 -8.51
CA ALA A 149 -1.60 2.86 -9.38
C ALA A 149 -1.49 3.82 -10.58
N ASP A 150 -0.42 3.66 -11.37
CA ASP A 150 -0.20 4.40 -12.62
C ASP A 150 -0.98 3.78 -13.79
N ASN A 151 -0.91 4.41 -14.96
CA ASN A 151 -1.61 3.99 -16.18
C ASN A 151 -1.25 2.57 -16.68
N SER A 152 -0.26 1.88 -16.10
CA SER A 152 0.02 0.48 -16.42
C SER A 152 -0.95 -0.50 -15.77
N THR A 153 -1.76 -0.04 -14.82
CA THR A 153 -2.69 -0.88 -14.04
C THR A 153 -4.14 -0.40 -14.15
N ALA A 154 -5.10 -1.32 -13.98
CA ALA A 154 -6.50 -0.94 -13.91
C ALA A 154 -6.85 -0.14 -12.63
N ALA A 155 -6.00 -0.22 -11.60
CA ALA A 155 -6.17 0.56 -10.37
C ALA A 155 -6.09 2.07 -10.65
N PHE A 156 -5.35 2.48 -11.69
CA PHE A 156 -5.22 3.86 -12.16
C PHE A 156 -6.48 4.70 -12.09
N TYR A 157 -7.58 4.19 -12.66
CA TYR A 157 -8.87 4.89 -12.72
C TYR A 157 -9.94 4.23 -11.84
N LYS A 158 -9.75 2.98 -11.43
CA LYS A 158 -10.76 2.24 -10.64
C LYS A 158 -10.72 2.58 -9.16
N ASP A 159 -9.56 2.98 -8.65
CA ASP A 159 -9.38 3.31 -7.24
C ASP A 159 -9.39 4.85 -7.04
N PRO A 160 -10.46 5.42 -6.48
CA PRO A 160 -10.53 6.86 -6.25
C PRO A 160 -9.62 7.36 -5.12
N HIS A 161 -9.09 6.46 -4.28
CA HIS A 161 -8.20 6.84 -3.17
C HIS A 161 -6.73 6.73 -3.55
N TYR A 162 -6.37 5.73 -4.38
CA TYR A 162 -4.97 5.45 -4.72
C TYR A 162 -4.61 5.69 -6.19
N GLY A 163 -5.58 5.69 -7.10
CA GLY A 163 -5.37 5.81 -8.55
C GLY A 163 -4.88 7.19 -8.97
N GLU A 164 -3.77 7.25 -9.71
CA GLU A 164 -3.15 8.52 -10.12
C GLU A 164 -4.04 9.37 -11.04
N TYR A 165 -5.05 8.76 -11.68
CA TYR A 165 -6.11 9.49 -12.38
C TYR A 165 -6.84 10.47 -11.45
N TRP A 166 -7.02 10.10 -10.19
CA TRP A 166 -7.79 10.85 -9.20
C TRP A 166 -6.92 11.73 -8.31
N VAL A 167 -5.78 11.21 -7.85
CA VAL A 167 -4.94 11.86 -6.83
C VAL A 167 -3.63 12.43 -7.38
N GLY A 168 -3.38 12.27 -8.68
CA GLY A 168 -2.14 12.69 -9.34
C GLY A 168 -0.97 11.72 -9.13
N PRO A 169 0.21 12.04 -9.71
CA PRO A 169 1.39 11.20 -9.62
C PRO A 169 1.84 10.95 -8.18
N ARG A 170 2.20 9.71 -7.86
CA ARG A 170 2.61 9.30 -6.52
C ARG A 170 4.00 8.69 -6.49
N ALA A 171 4.63 8.76 -5.33
CA ALA A 171 5.85 8.02 -5.06
C ALA A 171 5.54 6.52 -4.97
N GLY A 172 6.20 5.71 -5.76
CA GLY A 172 6.14 4.25 -5.68
C GLY A 172 7.25 3.66 -4.84
N LEU A 173 7.45 2.35 -4.99
CA LEU A 173 8.51 1.61 -4.29
C LEU A 173 9.89 2.21 -4.53
N LYS A 174 10.25 2.47 -5.80
CA LYS A 174 11.58 2.99 -6.16
C LYS A 174 11.79 4.40 -5.61
N GLU A 175 10.77 5.23 -5.74
CA GLU A 175 10.76 6.62 -5.28
C GLU A 175 10.93 6.65 -3.75
N LEU A 176 10.12 5.89 -3.01
CA LEU A 176 10.16 5.85 -1.55
C LEU A 176 11.46 5.27 -1.02
N LYS A 177 12.04 4.28 -1.71
CA LYS A 177 13.38 3.79 -1.39
C LYS A 177 14.44 4.88 -1.54
N ALA A 178 14.42 5.63 -2.64
CA ALA A 178 15.36 6.73 -2.85
C ALA A 178 15.14 7.88 -1.86
N MET A 179 13.89 8.19 -1.50
CA MET A 179 13.54 9.23 -0.53
C MET A 179 13.96 8.90 0.90
N THR A 180 13.78 7.66 1.34
CA THR A 180 13.96 7.25 2.74
C THR A 180 15.28 6.51 3.01
N GLY A 181 15.89 5.94 1.98
CA GLY A 181 17.02 5.01 2.09
C GLY A 181 16.63 3.63 2.63
N ILE A 182 15.34 3.34 2.79
CA ILE A 182 14.83 2.06 3.33
C ILE A 182 14.41 1.17 2.15
N GLU A 183 14.72 -0.13 2.24
CA GLU A 183 14.24 -1.09 1.24
C GLU A 183 12.71 -1.18 1.26
N THR A 184 12.08 -1.02 0.10
CA THR A 184 10.63 -1.03 -0.03
C THR A 184 10.11 -2.36 -0.56
N ARG A 185 8.92 -2.77 -0.09
CA ARG A 185 8.19 -3.95 -0.57
C ARG A 185 6.73 -3.61 -0.84
N ASP A 186 6.10 -4.42 -1.68
CA ASP A 186 4.65 -4.32 -1.92
C ASP A 186 3.91 -4.64 -0.61
N ILE A 187 2.93 -3.82 -0.25
CA ILE A 187 2.05 -4.05 0.90
C ILE A 187 1.35 -5.41 0.84
N ALA A 188 1.15 -5.99 -0.34
CA ALA A 188 0.60 -7.33 -0.50
C ALA A 188 1.50 -8.43 0.10
N GLU A 189 2.81 -8.19 0.26
CA GLU A 189 3.76 -9.11 0.90
C GLU A 189 3.74 -9.02 2.44
N LEU A 190 3.03 -8.03 3.01
CA LEU A 190 3.13 -7.71 4.44
C LEU A 190 2.67 -8.87 5.34
N ASP A 191 1.55 -9.51 5.02
CA ASP A 191 0.98 -10.58 5.86
C ASP A 191 1.93 -11.77 5.93
N ASP A 192 2.50 -12.18 4.79
CA ASP A 192 3.51 -13.24 4.72
C ASP A 192 4.80 -12.85 5.46
N ALA A 193 5.25 -11.61 5.31
CA ALA A 193 6.44 -11.10 6.00
C ALA A 193 6.26 -11.08 7.53
N ILE A 194 5.08 -10.67 8.02
CA ILE A 194 4.77 -10.68 9.45
C ILE A 194 4.65 -12.11 9.98
N ALA A 195 4.02 -13.02 9.24
CA ALA A 195 3.80 -14.41 9.66
C ALA A 195 5.07 -15.27 9.66
N LYS A 196 6.10 -14.87 8.91
CA LYS A 196 7.36 -15.61 8.80
C LYS A 196 7.98 -15.92 10.17
N ASN A 197 8.21 -17.20 10.45
CA ASN A 197 8.83 -17.70 11.69
C ASN A 197 8.08 -17.32 12.98
N VAL A 198 6.79 -16.99 12.89
CA VAL A 198 5.94 -16.78 14.07
C VAL A 198 5.39 -18.12 14.53
N SER A 199 5.60 -18.48 15.80
CA SER A 199 5.01 -19.67 16.41
C SER A 199 4.54 -19.39 17.84
N ASP A 200 3.44 -20.02 18.25
CA ASP A 200 2.93 -19.95 19.62
C ASP A 200 3.84 -20.68 20.63
N ASP A 201 4.74 -21.53 20.13
CA ASP A 201 5.71 -22.26 20.91
C ASP A 201 7.01 -21.44 21.05
N ASN A 202 7.18 -20.81 22.22
CA ASN A 202 8.39 -20.05 22.58
C ASN A 202 9.65 -20.94 22.72
N SER A 203 9.55 -22.27 22.54
CA SER A 203 10.68 -23.20 22.62
C SER A 203 11.28 -23.58 21.26
N ALA A 204 10.63 -23.21 20.14
CA ALA A 204 11.22 -23.38 18.83
C ALA A 204 12.39 -22.39 18.67
N ALA A 205 13.59 -22.92 18.39
CA ALA A 205 14.84 -22.17 18.32
C ALA A 205 14.83 -21.01 17.29
N GLU A 206 13.85 -21.00 16.38
CA GLU A 206 13.69 -19.99 15.31
C GLU A 206 12.43 -19.13 15.47
N SER A 207 11.71 -19.24 16.58
CA SER A 207 10.47 -18.48 16.80
C SER A 207 10.75 -16.97 16.97
N VAL A 208 10.03 -16.15 16.21
CA VAL A 208 10.13 -14.69 16.24
C VAL A 208 8.90 -14.09 16.91
N ARG A 209 9.12 -13.30 17.96
CA ARG A 209 8.06 -12.51 18.59
C ARG A 209 7.77 -11.27 17.74
N VAL A 210 6.49 -11.02 17.45
CA VAL A 210 6.03 -9.81 16.77
C VAL A 210 5.60 -8.76 17.80
N ARG A 211 6.09 -7.53 17.64
CA ARG A 211 5.70 -6.36 18.42
C ARG A 211 5.14 -5.28 17.51
N ILE A 212 3.87 -4.96 17.70
CA ILE A 212 3.25 -3.81 17.04
C ILE A 212 3.50 -2.57 17.90
N VAL A 213 4.16 -1.56 17.34
CA VAL A 213 4.44 -0.28 18.00
C VAL A 213 3.38 0.72 17.57
N ARG A 214 2.56 1.18 18.50
CA ARG A 214 1.55 2.24 18.29
C ARG A 214 1.65 3.25 19.42
N GLU A 215 1.40 4.53 19.12
CA GLU A 215 1.19 5.53 20.16
C GLU A 215 -0.11 5.19 20.92
N SER A 216 -0.09 5.33 22.26
CA SER A 216 -1.19 4.95 23.17
C SER A 216 -2.28 6.00 23.24
#